data_AF-A0A7S1VVJ1-F1
#
_entry.id   AF-A0A7S1VVJ1-F1
#
_cell.length_a   1.000
_cell.length_b   1.000
_cell.length_c   1.000
_cell.angle_alpha   90.00
_cell.angle_beta   90.00
_cell.angle_gamma   90.00
#
_symmetry.space_group_name_H-M   'P 1'
#
loop_
_entity.id
_entity.type
_entity.pdbx_description
1 polymer ?
#
loop_
_entity_poly.entity_id
_entity_poly.type
_entity_poly.pdbx_seq_one_letter_code
_entity_poly.pdbx_strand_id
1 'polypeptide(L)'
;QEQHPSVRSIAQLRASAYRETGERTLDEAVVAATLCAASMVEKYSDFLVQTTNDPSISFGKEQEATKDLMLNVHCGVGVGTLVGLHVSDQSSKSKNAVEQRREFLFLGKPIDQVSDAAEAAKDGQVYVSK
;
A
#
# COMPACT_ATOMS: atom_id res chain seq x y z
N GLN A 1 26.66 12.81 -30.36
CA GLN A 1 26.36 11.52 -29.69
C GLN A 1 25.76 11.85 -28.34
N GLU A 2 24.43 11.84 -28.27
CA GLU A 2 23.67 12.10 -27.06
C GLU A 2 23.84 10.94 -26.07
N GLN A 3 24.21 11.27 -24.83
CA GLN A 3 24.32 10.32 -23.74
C GLN A 3 22.92 9.98 -23.22
N HIS A 4 22.46 8.76 -23.46
CA HIS A 4 21.28 8.21 -22.79
C HIS A 4 21.55 8.02 -21.29
N PRO A 5 20.62 8.40 -20.40
CA PRO A 5 20.79 8.19 -18.97
C PRO A 5 20.75 6.70 -18.62
N SER A 6 21.70 6.31 -17.78
CA SER A 6 21.97 4.96 -17.25
C SER A 6 20.74 4.36 -16.56
N VAL A 7 20.22 3.26 -17.11
CA VAL A 7 19.19 2.42 -16.47
C VAL A 7 19.86 1.64 -15.34
N ARG A 8 19.63 2.06 -14.09
CA ARG A 8 20.08 1.31 -12.90
C ARG A 8 19.23 0.04 -12.73
N SER A 9 19.85 -1.05 -12.28
CA SER A 9 19.13 -2.29 -12.04
C SER A 9 18.21 -2.18 -10.80
N ILE A 10 17.12 -2.95 -10.78
CA ILE A 10 16.15 -2.98 -9.66
C ILE A 10 16.84 -3.28 -8.32
N ALA A 11 17.90 -4.10 -8.33
CA ALA A 11 18.71 -4.39 -7.16
C ALA A 11 19.47 -3.15 -6.63
N GLN A 12 19.95 -2.28 -7.52
CA GLN A 12 20.63 -1.04 -7.16
C GLN A 12 19.68 0.01 -6.57
N LEU A 13 18.41 0.03 -7.02
CA LEU A 13 17.38 0.91 -6.45
C LEU A 13 16.96 0.44 -5.04
N ARG A 14 16.87 -0.87 -4.81
CA ARG A 14 16.58 -1.45 -3.48
C ARG A 14 17.65 -1.12 -2.44
N ALA A 15 18.93 -1.09 -2.82
CA ALA A 15 20.03 -0.77 -1.91
C ALA A 15 20.12 0.73 -1.53
N SER A 16 19.46 1.62 -2.28
CA SER A 16 19.52 3.08 -2.10
C SER A 16 18.45 3.64 -1.16
N ALA A 17 17.52 2.81 -0.66
CA ALA A 17 16.20 3.28 -0.20
C ALA A 17 16.09 3.71 1.28
N TYR A 18 17.14 3.66 2.09
CA TYR A 18 17.08 4.15 3.48
C TYR A 18 18.26 5.07 3.82
N ARG A 19 18.08 6.38 3.59
CA ARG A 19 18.84 7.45 4.23
C ARG A 19 17.87 8.29 5.03
N GLU A 20 18.18 8.46 6.31
CA GLU A 20 17.31 9.05 7.33
C GLU A 20 17.23 10.59 7.25
N THR A 21 17.94 11.25 6.33
CA THR A 21 18.11 12.72 6.32
C THR A 21 18.33 13.38 4.95
N GLY A 22 18.10 12.69 3.83
CA GLY A 22 18.26 13.28 2.50
C GLY A 22 16.93 13.80 1.95
N GLU A 23 16.88 15.07 1.51
CA GLU A 23 15.83 15.55 0.63
C GLU A 23 15.82 14.65 -0.62
N ARG A 24 14.84 13.75 -0.71
CA ARG A 24 14.60 12.99 -1.95
C ARG A 24 13.89 13.92 -2.92
N THR A 25 14.32 13.89 -4.16
CA THR A 25 13.51 14.48 -5.23
C THR A 25 12.18 13.75 -5.34
N LEU A 26 11.17 14.43 -5.88
CA LEU A 26 9.86 13.81 -6.12
C LEU A 26 9.99 12.56 -6.98
N ASP A 27 10.84 12.61 -8.00
CA ASP A 27 11.09 11.49 -8.91
C ASP A 27 11.66 10.27 -8.19
N GLU A 28 12.63 10.46 -7.29
CA GLU A 28 13.19 9.38 -6.48
C GLU A 28 12.14 8.78 -5.53
N ALA A 29 11.27 9.61 -4.96
CA ALA A 29 10.19 9.17 -4.10
C ALA A 29 9.15 8.34 -4.89
N VAL A 30 8.77 8.80 -6.08
CA VAL A 30 7.85 8.09 -6.98
C VAL A 30 8.45 6.75 -7.39
N VAL A 31 9.71 6.72 -7.86
CA VAL A 31 10.38 5.47 -8.25
C VAL A 31 10.43 4.48 -7.09
N ALA A 32 10.78 4.94 -5.88
CA ALA A 32 10.82 4.08 -4.70
C ALA A 32 9.43 3.53 -4.35
N ALA A 33 8.39 4.38 -4.37
CA ALA A 33 7.02 3.98 -4.09
C ALA A 33 6.49 2.96 -5.13
N THR A 34 6.72 3.20 -6.42
CA THR A 34 6.30 2.29 -7.49
C THR A 34 7.01 0.94 -7.39
N LEU A 35 8.31 0.91 -7.09
CA LEU A 35 9.03 -0.35 -6.90
C LEU A 35 8.56 -1.13 -5.68
N CYS A 36 8.20 -0.43 -4.60
CA CYS A 36 7.59 -1.04 -3.43
C CYS A 36 6.25 -1.68 -3.79
N ALA A 37 5.36 -0.92 -4.44
CA ALA A 37 4.06 -1.41 -4.90
C ALA A 37 4.18 -2.62 -5.84
N ALA A 38 5.10 -2.56 -6.81
CA ALA A 38 5.36 -3.66 -7.73
C ALA A 38 5.86 -4.91 -6.99
N SER A 39 6.73 -4.75 -5.99
CA SER A 39 7.22 -5.87 -5.18
C SER A 39 6.12 -6.48 -4.30
N MET A 40 5.15 -5.68 -3.82
CA MET A 40 3.99 -6.19 -3.09
C MET A 40 3.10 -7.02 -3.99
N VAL A 41 2.73 -6.47 -5.15
CA VAL A 41 1.90 -7.15 -6.14
C VAL A 41 2.58 -8.43 -6.62
N GLU A 42 3.87 -8.41 -6.95
CA GLU A 42 4.63 -9.59 -7.37
C GLU A 42 4.59 -10.72 -6.32
N LYS A 43 4.66 -10.36 -5.03
CA LYS A 43 4.78 -11.34 -3.95
C LYS A 43 3.44 -11.86 -3.43
N TYR A 44 2.39 -11.04 -3.48
CA TYR A 44 1.14 -11.27 -2.76
C TYR A 44 -0.10 -11.36 -3.65
N SER A 45 0.07 -11.26 -4.97
CA SER A 45 -1.02 -11.58 -5.91
C SER A 45 -1.19 -13.09 -6.04
N ASP A 46 -2.41 -13.52 -6.37
CA ASP A 46 -2.79 -14.92 -6.55
C ASP A 46 -2.45 -15.82 -5.34
N PHE A 47 -2.56 -15.27 -4.12
CA PHE A 47 -2.24 -15.99 -2.91
C PHE A 47 -3.36 -16.98 -2.55
N LEU A 48 -3.04 -18.27 -2.57
CA LEU A 48 -3.98 -19.35 -2.24
C LEU A 48 -4.09 -19.52 -0.72
N VAL A 49 -5.29 -19.25 -0.20
CA VAL A 49 -5.66 -19.56 1.18
C VAL A 49 -6.35 -20.91 1.21
N GLN A 50 -5.64 -21.91 1.71
CA GLN A 50 -6.22 -23.21 2.03
C GLN A 50 -6.98 -23.07 3.35
N THR A 51 -8.30 -23.12 3.30
CA THR A 51 -9.10 -23.29 4.52
C THR A 51 -8.88 -24.72 5.00
N THR A 52 -8.14 -24.89 6.09
CA THR A 52 -8.14 -26.16 6.80
C THR A 52 -9.57 -26.45 7.23
N ASN A 53 -9.99 -27.71 7.17
CA ASN A 53 -11.29 -28.17 7.66
C ASN A 53 -11.35 -28.11 9.19
N ASP A 54 -11.04 -26.96 9.80
CA ASP A 54 -11.21 -26.71 11.22
C ASP A 54 -12.70 -26.42 11.47
N PRO A 55 -13.44 -27.31 12.13
CA PRO A 55 -14.87 -27.16 12.36
C PRO A 55 -15.22 -25.96 13.27
N SER A 56 -14.23 -25.28 13.88
CA SER A 56 -14.43 -24.08 14.68
C SER A 56 -14.56 -22.79 13.85
N ILE A 57 -14.08 -22.78 12.60
CA ILE A 57 -14.15 -21.63 11.70
C ILE A 57 -15.31 -21.85 10.71
N SER A 58 -16.52 -21.56 11.17
CA SER A 58 -17.73 -21.64 10.35
C SER A 58 -17.88 -20.40 9.48
N PHE A 59 -17.23 -20.40 8.31
CA PHE A 59 -17.72 -19.59 7.20
C PHE A 59 -19.09 -20.14 6.77
N GLY A 60 -20.04 -19.25 6.50
CA GLY A 60 -21.47 -19.53 6.39
C GLY A 60 -21.82 -20.87 5.74
N LYS A 61 -22.76 -21.58 6.38
CA LYS A 61 -23.27 -22.89 5.99
C LYS A 61 -23.54 -22.98 4.47
N GLU A 62 -22.72 -23.74 3.77
CA GLU A 62 -23.15 -24.71 2.76
C GLU A 62 -21.99 -25.67 2.47
N GLN A 63 -22.34 -26.95 2.37
CA GLN A 63 -21.43 -28.07 2.17
C GLN A 63 -20.74 -28.02 0.80
N GLU A 64 -19.61 -28.72 0.73
CA GLU A 64 -18.90 -29.18 -0.47
C GLU A 64 -17.75 -28.31 -1.03
N ALA A 65 -16.64 -29.02 -1.26
CA ALA A 65 -15.32 -28.62 -1.75
C ALA A 65 -14.49 -27.74 -0.78
N THR A 66 -13.26 -28.19 -0.52
CA THR A 66 -12.13 -27.32 -0.16
C THR A 66 -12.09 -26.18 -1.18
N LYS A 67 -12.73 -25.06 -0.84
CA LYS A 67 -12.81 -23.91 -1.73
C LYS A 67 -11.51 -23.16 -1.53
N ASP A 68 -10.54 -23.41 -2.40
CA ASP A 68 -9.33 -22.62 -2.45
C ASP A 68 -9.75 -21.16 -2.65
N LEU A 69 -9.58 -20.35 -1.61
CA LEU A 69 -9.86 -18.92 -1.67
C LEU A 69 -8.61 -18.24 -2.22
N MET A 70 -8.74 -17.55 -3.33
CA MET A 70 -7.65 -16.76 -3.90
C MET A 70 -7.74 -15.33 -3.37
N LEU A 71 -6.73 -14.91 -2.62
CA LEU A 71 -6.53 -13.52 -2.24
C LEU A 71 -5.68 -12.84 -3.32
N ASN A 72 -6.13 -11.68 -3.78
CA ASN A 72 -5.38 -10.88 -4.72
C ASN A 72 -5.07 -9.50 -4.15
N VAL A 73 -4.02 -8.89 -4.71
CA VAL A 73 -3.59 -7.53 -4.35
C VAL A 73 -3.42 -6.75 -5.63
N HIS A 74 -3.91 -5.51 -5.61
CA HIS A 74 -3.57 -4.49 -6.59
C HIS A 74 -3.15 -3.23 -5.83
N CYS A 75 -2.47 -2.31 -6.51
CA CYS A 75 -1.99 -1.08 -5.89
C CYS A 75 -2.26 0.13 -6.79
N GLY A 76 -2.91 1.16 -6.23
CA GLY A 76 -2.99 2.50 -6.81
C GLY A 76 -1.87 3.38 -6.26
N VAL A 77 -1.25 4.20 -7.11
CA VAL A 77 -0.24 5.18 -6.70
C VAL A 77 -0.65 6.57 -7.18
N GLY A 78 -0.61 7.54 -6.27
CA GLY A 78 -0.85 8.97 -6.54
C GLY A 78 0.32 9.81 -6.04
N VAL A 79 0.49 10.99 -6.63
CA VAL A 79 1.64 11.85 -6.36
C VAL A 79 1.25 13.32 -6.29
N GLY A 80 1.79 14.03 -5.29
CA GLY A 80 1.63 15.47 -5.17
C GLY A 80 1.66 15.94 -3.72
N THR A 81 1.21 17.17 -3.50
CA THR A 81 1.15 17.76 -2.17
C THR A 81 -0.01 17.19 -1.38
N LEU A 82 0.26 16.80 -0.13
CA LEU A 82 -0.72 16.35 0.85
C LEU A 82 -0.73 17.28 2.06
N VAL A 83 -1.90 17.42 2.67
CA VAL A 83 -2.10 18.05 3.97
C VAL A 83 -2.42 16.96 4.98
N GLY A 84 -1.63 16.87 6.04
CA GLY A 84 -1.89 15.97 7.17
C GLY A 84 -2.53 16.72 8.34
N LEU A 85 -3.71 16.29 8.76
CA LEU A 85 -4.40 16.82 9.93
C LEU A 85 -4.29 15.81 11.06
N HIS A 86 -3.78 16.23 12.22
CA HIS A 86 -3.77 15.37 13.40
C HIS A 86 -5.16 15.40 14.05
N VAL A 87 -5.82 14.24 14.09
CA VAL A 87 -7.17 14.05 14.60
C VAL A 87 -7.08 13.20 15.88
N SER A 88 -6.68 13.80 16.99
CA SER A 88 -6.63 13.12 18.29
C SER A 88 -7.67 13.70 19.25
N ASP A 89 -8.34 12.84 20.01
CA ASP A 89 -9.14 13.29 21.15
C ASP A 89 -8.23 13.63 22.34
N GLN A 90 -8.21 14.91 22.72
CA GLN A 90 -7.55 15.44 23.93
C GLN A 90 -8.49 15.39 25.13
N SER A 91 -9.21 14.28 25.33
CA SER A 91 -10.03 14.05 26.53
C SER A 91 -9.13 13.66 27.72
N SER A 92 -8.36 14.64 28.19
CA SER A 92 -7.66 14.55 29.46
C SER A 92 -8.67 14.78 30.60
N LYS A 93 -9.11 13.71 31.27
CA LYS A 93 -9.59 13.69 32.68
C LYS A 93 -10.08 12.32 33.19
N SER A 94 -10.00 11.24 32.41
CA SER A 94 -10.32 9.91 32.93
C SER A 94 -9.08 9.24 33.53
N LYS A 95 -9.15 8.81 34.80
CA LYS A 95 -8.08 8.08 35.51
C LYS A 95 -7.78 6.68 34.92
N ASN A 96 -8.53 6.28 33.90
CA ASN A 96 -8.28 5.10 33.06
C ASN A 96 -7.87 5.57 31.67
N ALA A 97 -6.78 6.32 31.57
CA ALA A 97 -6.31 6.91 30.32
C ALA A 97 -6.01 5.80 29.30
N VAL A 98 -6.99 5.54 28.44
CA VAL A 98 -6.77 4.83 27.19
C VAL A 98 -5.75 5.64 26.42
N GLU A 99 -4.69 4.97 25.96
CA GLU A 99 -3.59 5.54 25.20
C GLU A 99 -4.11 6.53 24.15
N GLN A 100 -3.55 7.74 24.13
CA GLN A 100 -3.98 8.80 23.20
C GLN A 100 -3.85 8.28 21.77
N ARG A 101 -4.99 8.12 21.09
CA ARG A 101 -5.01 7.68 19.69
C ARG A 101 -4.37 8.76 18.82
N ARG A 102 -3.30 8.38 18.11
CA ARG A 102 -2.59 9.22 17.15
C ARG A 102 -3.14 8.93 15.76
N GLU A 103 -4.27 9.55 15.43
CA GLU A 103 -4.89 9.40 14.11
C GLU A 103 -4.56 10.63 13.26
N PHE A 104 -4.29 10.41 11.97
CA PHE A 104 -4.02 11.47 11.01
C PHE A 104 -4.97 11.32 9.82
N LEU A 105 -5.57 12.43 9.41
CA LEU A 105 -6.35 12.52 8.19
C LEU A 105 -5.50 13.21 7.12
N PHE A 106 -5.24 12.50 6.03
CA PHE A 106 -4.54 13.06 4.88
C PHE A 106 -5.53 13.54 3.83
N LEU A 107 -5.33 14.76 3.34
CA LEU A 107 -6.17 15.41 2.33
C LEU A 107 -5.30 15.86 1.16
N GLY A 108 -5.90 15.89 -0.03
CA GLY A 108 -5.28 16.42 -1.24
C GLY A 108 -5.60 15.57 -2.46
N LYS A 109 -5.40 16.15 -3.65
CA LYS A 109 -5.62 15.46 -4.94
C LYS A 109 -4.93 14.09 -5.06
N PRO A 110 -3.75 13.83 -4.46
CA PRO A 110 -3.16 12.50 -4.53
C PRO A 110 -4.01 11.40 -3.88
N ILE A 111 -4.91 11.73 -2.94
CA ILE A 111 -5.85 10.75 -2.37
C ILE A 111 -6.87 10.32 -3.40
N ASP A 112 -7.48 11.28 -4.11
CA ASP A 112 -8.41 11.01 -5.21
C ASP A 112 -7.71 10.18 -6.30
N GLN A 113 -6.46 10.55 -6.64
CA GLN A 113 -5.66 9.78 -7.59
C GLN A 113 -5.46 8.33 -7.16
N VAL A 114 -5.08 8.09 -5.90
CA VAL A 114 -4.91 6.71 -5.37
C VAL A 114 -6.22 5.94 -5.42
N SER A 115 -7.33 6.56 -5.05
CA SER A 115 -8.66 5.94 -5.11
C SER A 115 -9.05 5.55 -6.53
N ASP A 116 -8.97 6.49 -7.48
CA ASP A 116 -9.28 6.24 -8.89
C ASP A 116 -8.34 5.16 -9.48
N ALA A 117 -7.07 5.19 -9.10
CA ALA A 117 -6.09 4.22 -9.56
C ALA A 117 -6.35 2.83 -9.00
N ALA A 118 -6.73 2.71 -7.72
CA ALA A 118 -7.07 1.45 -7.09
C ALA A 118 -8.35 0.86 -7.71
N GLU A 119 -9.36 1.67 -7.99
CA GLU A 119 -10.60 1.23 -8.65
C GLU A 119 -10.33 0.75 -10.08
N ALA A 120 -9.44 1.41 -10.81
CA ALA A 120 -9.07 1.02 -12.18
C ALA A 120 -8.11 -0.17 -12.26
N ALA A 121 -7.34 -0.44 -11.21
CA ALA A 121 -6.36 -1.51 -11.18
C ALA A 121 -7.05 -2.88 -11.15
N LYS A 122 -6.58 -3.81 -11.99
CA LYS A 122 -6.99 -5.20 -11.87
C LYS A 122 -6.09 -5.92 -10.86
N ASP A 123 -6.58 -7.07 -10.40
CA ASP A 123 -5.80 -8.07 -9.68
C ASP A 123 -4.39 -8.24 -10.29
N GLY A 124 -3.36 -8.21 -9.44
CA GLY A 124 -1.98 -8.33 -9.90
C GLY A 124 -1.40 -7.08 -10.57
N GLN A 125 -2.04 -5.92 -10.46
CA GLN A 125 -1.59 -4.70 -11.13
C GLN A 125 -1.22 -3.56 -10.19
N VAL A 126 -0.26 -2.76 -10.66
CA VAL A 126 0.02 -1.41 -10.15
C VAL A 126 -0.50 -0.42 -11.16
N TYR A 127 -1.28 0.56 -10.72
CA TYR A 127 -1.88 1.59 -11.58
C TYR A 127 -1.61 3.00 -11.05
N VAL A 128 -1.59 3.96 -11.96
CA VAL A 128 -1.40 5.39 -11.69
C VAL A 128 -2.47 6.15 -12.46
N SER A 129 -3.24 6.98 -11.76
CA SER A 129 -4.26 7.85 -12.37
C SER A 129 -3.69 9.25 -12.66
N LYS A 130 -4.41 10.02 -13.47
CA LYS A 130 -3.99 11.37 -13.90
C LYS A 130 -4.47 12.43 -12.93
#